data_AF-A0A0F9DRQ4-F1
#
_entry.id   AF-A0A0F9DRQ4-F1
#
_cell.length_a   1.000
_cell.length_b   1.000
_cell.length_c   1.000
_cell.angle_alpha   90.00
_cell.angle_beta   90.00
_cell.angle_gamma   90.00
#
_symmetry.space_group_name_H-M   'P 1'
#
loop_
_entity.id
_entity.type
_entity.pdbx_description
1 polymer ?
#
loop_
_entity_poly.entity_id
_entity_poly.type
_entity_poly.pdbx_seq_one_letter_code
_entity_poly.pdbx_strand_id
1 'polypeptide(L)'
;MNHPPSHRRLSVVKVLLVSVGLLVVSYLALAGVRSVIAYRDVIEAKDLLISAEGTLNRGGLDVTADELDDVEGRLERTRGKVESASAFLNHDPALWVARRLPWIGGQINSARDLAQIGLESADLGKDGVQILRKLLAVREEGPGPLGEKTIRFLSDVEPEVGRIEERLGEIKARQEDLQSRTLIAPLSSAVDEIDGAIARIEGMAQMYRQAQVLAPGLLGHQGSMTFLVLGQDNTEIAATGGLILFYGVLTLDQGKVSDMFFEDTEEQIARWQERTGGEYIEPPGPLKHYLLREYTWNLGTANWSPDFPTAAQQADFFYLKGEGEPVDGVIAIDFTALEKLLDVLGPIDLAEYDSVVDSENV
;
A
#
# COMPACT_ATOMS: atom_id res chain seq x y z
N MET A 1 33.96 -26.05 82.44
CA MET A 1 33.03 -25.66 81.38
C MET A 1 33.44 -24.27 80.89
N ASN A 2 34.15 -24.18 79.76
CA ASN A 2 34.55 -22.91 79.13
C ASN A 2 34.06 -22.93 77.68
N HIS A 3 33.04 -22.14 77.36
CA HIS A 3 32.59 -21.91 75.98
C HIS A 3 33.51 -20.86 75.32
N PRO A 4 34.12 -21.12 74.16
CA PRO A 4 34.91 -20.12 73.44
C PRO A 4 34.00 -19.10 72.72
N PRO A 5 34.49 -17.88 72.42
CA PRO A 5 33.65 -16.74 72.09
C PRO A 5 33.14 -16.75 70.64
N SER A 6 31.89 -16.33 70.48
CA SER A 6 31.11 -16.22 69.23
C SER A 6 31.60 -15.14 68.23
N HIS A 7 32.69 -14.42 68.53
CA HIS A 7 33.13 -13.25 67.77
C HIS A 7 33.67 -13.54 66.35
N ARG A 8 34.23 -14.74 66.10
CA ARG A 8 34.74 -15.11 64.76
C ARG A 8 33.64 -15.39 63.72
N ARG A 9 32.45 -15.78 64.15
CA ARG A 9 31.32 -16.03 63.23
C ARG A 9 30.67 -14.73 62.75
N LEU A 10 30.64 -13.70 63.60
CA LEU A 10 30.06 -12.38 63.27
C LEU A 10 30.88 -11.60 62.23
N SER A 11 32.21 -11.73 62.22
CA SER A 11 33.05 -11.08 61.19
C SER A 11 32.92 -11.75 59.82
N VAL A 12 32.83 -13.09 59.77
CA VAL A 12 32.61 -13.84 58.52
C VAL A 12 31.25 -13.51 57.91
N VAL A 13 30.18 -13.42 58.73
CA VAL A 13 28.84 -13.04 58.25
C VAL A 13 28.84 -11.60 57.71
N LYS A 14 29.50 -10.65 58.37
CA LYS A 14 29.60 -9.26 57.87
C LYS A 14 30.35 -9.17 56.54
N VAL A 15 31.49 -9.87 56.42
CA VAL A 15 32.26 -9.91 55.17
C VAL A 15 31.43 -10.54 54.05
N LEU A 16 30.73 -11.64 54.33
CA LEU A 16 29.89 -12.32 53.34
C LEU A 16 28.70 -11.44 52.90
N LEU A 17 28.05 -10.73 53.83
CA LEU A 17 27.00 -9.77 53.50
C LEU A 17 27.50 -8.60 52.64
N VAL A 18 28.69 -8.06 52.94
CA VAL A 18 29.31 -7.00 52.15
C VAL A 18 29.68 -7.50 50.75
N SER A 19 30.25 -8.71 50.63
CA SER A 19 30.58 -9.32 49.34
C SER A 19 29.34 -9.60 48.50
N VAL A 20 28.27 -10.13 49.10
CA VAL A 20 26.98 -10.33 48.41
C VAL A 20 26.40 -8.98 47.97
N GLY A 21 26.46 -7.95 48.82
CA GLY A 21 26.01 -6.61 48.46
C GLY A 21 26.78 -6.03 47.26
N LEU A 22 28.11 -6.16 47.24
CA LEU A 22 28.93 -5.72 46.11
C LEU A 22 28.62 -6.49 44.82
N LEU A 23 28.41 -7.80 44.89
CA LEU A 23 28.00 -8.61 43.73
C LEU A 23 26.65 -8.18 43.17
N VAL A 24 25.68 -7.87 44.05
CA VAL A 24 24.37 -7.36 43.64
C VAL A 24 24.51 -6.00 42.95
N VAL A 25 25.30 -5.07 43.50
CA VAL A 25 25.53 -3.76 42.88
C VAL A 25 26.24 -3.89 41.53
N SER A 26 27.28 -4.72 41.42
CA SER A 26 27.97 -4.98 40.14
C SER A 26 27.04 -5.61 39.10
N TYR A 27 26.17 -6.54 39.52
CA TYR A 27 25.18 -7.13 38.62
C TYR A 27 24.13 -6.11 38.18
N LEU A 28 23.64 -5.25 39.09
CA LEU A 28 22.72 -4.17 38.74
C LEU A 28 23.36 -3.13 37.80
N ALA A 29 24.65 -2.82 37.98
CA ALA A 29 25.39 -1.96 37.04
C ALA A 29 25.50 -2.60 35.66
N LEU A 30 25.80 -3.90 35.59
CA LEU A 30 25.81 -4.66 34.33
C LEU A 30 24.43 -4.70 33.67
N ALA A 31 23.37 -4.94 34.44
CA ALA A 31 21.99 -4.90 33.97
C ALA A 31 21.59 -3.49 33.49
N GLY A 32 22.12 -2.44 34.13
CA GLY A 32 21.98 -1.05 33.67
C GLY A 32 22.64 -0.81 32.31
N VAL A 33 23.89 -1.25 32.13
CA VAL A 33 24.59 -1.17 30.82
C VAL A 33 23.82 -1.94 29.74
N ARG A 34 23.35 -3.16 30.05
CA ARG A 34 22.55 -3.96 29.11
C ARG A 34 21.21 -3.33 28.78
N SER A 35 20.57 -2.64 29.73
CA SER A 35 19.35 -1.86 29.49
C SER A 35 19.58 -0.74 28.48
N VAL A 36 20.72 -0.04 28.58
CA VAL A 36 21.07 1.01 27.61
C VAL A 36 21.33 0.42 26.22
N ILE A 37 22.00 -0.73 26.14
CA ILE A 37 22.23 -1.43 24.86
C ILE A 37 20.89 -1.87 24.24
N ALA A 38 20.01 -2.50 25.01
CA ALA A 38 18.70 -2.93 24.52
C ALA A 38 17.84 -1.73 24.05
N TYR A 39 17.85 -0.62 24.80
CA TYR A 39 17.19 0.61 24.38
C TYR A 39 17.74 1.13 23.04
N ARG A 40 19.06 1.20 22.91
CA ARG A 40 19.71 1.64 21.68
C ARG A 40 19.39 0.71 20.50
N ASP A 41 19.43 -0.61 20.72
CA ASP A 41 19.10 -1.60 19.69
C ASP A 41 17.66 -1.42 19.18
N VAL A 42 16.70 -1.15 20.07
CA VAL A 42 15.29 -0.88 19.67
C VAL A 42 15.16 0.41 18.88
N ILE A 43 15.84 1.49 19.27
CA ILE A 43 15.81 2.76 18.54
C ILE A 43 16.45 2.59 17.15
N GLU A 44 17.61 1.94 17.06
CA GLU A 44 18.26 1.65 15.77
C GLU A 44 17.37 0.76 14.89
N ALA A 45 16.68 -0.24 15.47
CA ALA A 45 15.74 -1.08 14.75
C ALA A 45 14.54 -0.29 14.20
N LYS A 46 14.01 0.64 14.99
CA LYS A 46 12.92 1.55 14.58
C LYS A 46 13.36 2.42 13.39
N ASP A 47 14.53 3.03 13.49
CA ASP A 47 15.06 3.89 12.42
C ASP A 47 15.31 3.10 11.12
N LEU A 48 15.79 1.85 11.24
CA LEU A 48 15.94 0.94 10.11
C LEU A 48 14.60 0.58 9.45
N LEU A 49 13.54 0.32 10.25
CA LEU A 49 12.19 0.06 9.74
C LEU A 49 11.61 1.27 9.01
N ILE A 50 11.66 2.45 9.63
CA ILE A 50 11.17 3.70 9.03
C ILE A 50 11.94 4.01 7.74
N SER A 51 13.24 3.78 7.74
CA SER A 51 14.07 3.97 6.54
C SER A 51 13.71 2.97 5.44
N ALA A 52 13.51 1.69 5.79
CA ALA A 52 13.09 0.65 4.85
C ALA A 52 11.74 0.99 4.22
N GLU A 53 10.74 1.32 5.05
CA GLU A 53 9.43 1.79 4.60
C GLU A 53 9.56 3.03 3.70
N GLY A 54 10.39 4.00 4.09
CA GLY A 54 10.61 5.22 3.30
C GLY A 54 11.30 4.99 1.95
N THR A 55 12.06 3.91 1.78
CA THR A 55 12.57 3.50 0.45
C THR A 55 11.45 2.89 -0.37
N LEU A 56 10.70 1.94 0.21
CA LEU A 56 9.59 1.28 -0.49
C LEU A 56 8.49 2.27 -0.92
N ASN A 57 8.12 3.20 -0.03
CA ASN A 57 7.10 4.22 -0.32
C ASN A 57 7.52 5.23 -1.38
N ARG A 58 8.82 5.58 -1.45
CA ARG A 58 9.33 6.51 -2.47
C ARG A 58 9.55 5.82 -3.82
N GLY A 59 10.04 4.59 -3.80
CA GLY A 59 10.26 3.81 -5.01
C GLY A 59 8.97 3.30 -5.63
N GLY A 60 7.95 2.99 -4.83
CA GLY A 60 6.65 2.52 -5.31
C GLY A 60 6.80 1.31 -6.25
N LEU A 61 6.29 1.44 -7.47
CA LEU A 61 6.38 0.41 -8.53
C LEU A 61 7.72 0.45 -9.30
N ASP A 62 8.54 1.47 -9.09
CA ASP A 62 9.83 1.69 -9.77
C ASP A 62 11.04 1.35 -8.90
N VAL A 63 10.81 0.69 -7.76
CA VAL A 63 11.88 0.20 -6.89
C VAL A 63 12.80 -0.76 -7.64
N THR A 64 14.11 -0.60 -7.50
CA THR A 64 15.10 -1.44 -8.19
C THR A 64 15.43 -2.70 -7.39
N ALA A 65 15.99 -3.72 -8.05
CA ALA A 65 16.47 -4.92 -7.38
C ALA A 65 17.52 -4.61 -6.28
N ASP A 66 18.44 -3.68 -6.55
CA ASP A 66 19.46 -3.23 -5.59
C ASP A 66 18.84 -2.54 -4.36
N GLU A 67 17.80 -1.73 -4.56
CA GLU A 67 17.06 -1.10 -3.45
C GLU A 67 16.31 -2.13 -2.62
N LEU A 68 15.72 -3.14 -3.24
CA LEU A 68 15.06 -4.25 -2.53
C LEU A 68 16.06 -5.06 -1.69
N ASP A 69 17.26 -5.31 -2.21
CA ASP A 69 18.34 -5.98 -1.47
C ASP A 69 18.81 -5.15 -0.27
N ASP A 70 18.96 -3.83 -0.42
CA ASP A 70 19.29 -2.94 0.70
C ASP A 70 18.16 -2.88 1.75
N VAL A 71 16.90 -2.85 1.32
CA VAL A 71 15.73 -2.92 2.21
C VAL A 71 15.74 -4.24 2.99
N GLU A 72 15.91 -5.38 2.33
CA GLU A 72 15.98 -6.68 2.99
C GLU A 72 17.13 -6.74 4.00
N GLY A 73 18.31 -6.20 3.63
CA GLY A 73 19.45 -6.09 4.54
C GLY A 73 19.21 -5.19 5.76
N ARG A 74 18.37 -4.14 5.63
CA ARG A 74 17.92 -3.33 6.78
C ARG A 74 16.94 -4.10 7.65
N LEU A 75 15.98 -4.82 7.06
CA LEU A 75 15.01 -5.65 7.78
C LEU A 75 15.69 -6.79 8.57
N GLU A 76 16.72 -7.42 8.04
CA GLU A 76 17.51 -8.43 8.77
C GLU A 76 18.27 -7.83 9.96
N ARG A 77 18.84 -6.63 9.78
CA ARG A 77 19.49 -5.89 10.87
C ARG A 77 18.49 -5.49 11.95
N THR A 78 17.31 -5.01 11.58
CA THR A 78 16.20 -4.75 12.50
C THR A 78 15.90 -6.00 13.30
N ARG A 79 15.69 -7.14 12.65
CA ARG A 79 15.38 -8.40 13.32
C ARG A 79 16.45 -8.77 14.35
N GLY A 80 17.72 -8.76 13.98
CA GLY A 80 18.82 -9.09 14.90
C GLY A 80 18.90 -8.14 16.12
N LYS A 81 18.64 -6.85 15.91
CA LYS A 81 18.60 -5.83 16.97
C LYS A 81 17.44 -6.03 17.93
N VAL A 82 16.26 -6.34 17.41
CA VAL A 82 15.07 -6.57 18.21
C VAL A 82 15.16 -7.92 18.94
N GLU A 83 15.74 -8.96 18.34
CA GLU A 83 16.01 -10.24 18.99
C GLU A 83 17.00 -10.07 20.17
N SER A 84 18.07 -9.29 19.98
CA SER A 84 19.02 -8.91 21.04
C SER A 84 18.31 -8.23 22.22
N ALA A 85 17.50 -7.19 21.94
CA ALA A 85 16.74 -6.48 22.97
C ALA A 85 15.72 -7.39 23.66
N SER A 86 15.01 -8.22 22.90
CA SER A 86 14.03 -9.19 23.42
C SER A 86 14.69 -10.23 24.32
N ALA A 87 15.87 -10.74 23.95
CA ALA A 87 16.62 -11.69 24.76
C ALA A 87 16.95 -11.09 26.14
N PHE A 88 17.39 -9.83 26.18
CA PHE A 88 17.63 -9.11 27.43
C PHE A 88 16.34 -8.91 28.25
N LEU A 89 15.27 -8.39 27.65
CA LEU A 89 14.00 -8.15 28.32
C LEU A 89 13.35 -9.42 28.90
N ASN A 90 13.58 -10.56 28.26
CA ASN A 90 12.97 -11.83 28.63
C ASN A 90 13.77 -12.59 29.70
N HIS A 91 15.10 -12.60 29.58
CA HIS A 91 15.96 -13.51 30.33
C HIS A 91 16.79 -12.85 31.42
N ASP A 92 16.85 -11.52 31.52
CA ASP A 92 17.65 -10.87 32.56
C ASP A 92 17.03 -11.02 33.97
N PRO A 93 17.77 -11.57 34.95
CA PRO A 93 17.29 -11.72 36.33
C PRO A 93 16.85 -10.42 37.02
N ALA A 94 17.51 -9.28 36.80
CA ALA A 94 17.11 -8.02 37.40
C ALA A 94 15.75 -7.57 36.86
N LEU A 95 15.53 -7.69 35.55
CA LEU A 95 14.25 -7.40 34.92
C LEU A 95 13.16 -8.40 35.30
N TRP A 96 13.50 -9.67 35.56
CA TRP A 96 12.55 -10.64 36.09
C TRP A 96 12.01 -10.23 37.47
N VAL A 97 12.85 -9.66 38.34
CA VAL A 97 12.40 -9.11 39.62
C VAL A 97 11.59 -7.82 39.40
N ALA A 98 12.11 -6.89 38.60
CA ALA A 98 11.47 -5.60 38.33
C ALA A 98 10.06 -5.76 37.72
N ARG A 99 9.84 -6.80 36.91
CA ARG A 99 8.53 -7.14 36.33
C ARG A 99 7.43 -7.41 37.36
N ARG A 100 7.77 -7.76 38.61
CA ARG A 100 6.79 -8.01 39.68
C ARG A 100 6.38 -6.76 40.44
N LEU A 101 7.07 -5.64 40.22
CA LEU A 101 6.79 -4.40 40.92
C LEU A 101 5.60 -3.67 40.24
N PRO A 102 4.67 -3.08 41.04
CA PRO A 102 3.64 -2.22 40.51
C PRO A 102 4.24 -1.10 39.65
N TRP A 103 3.55 -0.76 38.55
CA TRP A 103 3.88 0.31 37.59
C TRP A 103 5.11 0.03 36.71
N ILE A 104 6.22 -0.47 37.27
CA ILE A 104 7.43 -0.84 36.52
C ILE A 104 7.17 -2.08 35.65
N GLY A 105 6.47 -3.07 36.18
CA GLY A 105 6.16 -4.30 35.44
C GLY A 105 5.34 -4.06 34.17
N GLY A 106 4.42 -3.10 34.21
CA GLY A 106 3.64 -2.68 33.04
C GLY A 106 4.53 -2.14 31.93
N GLN A 107 5.49 -1.26 32.25
CA GLN A 107 6.40 -0.69 31.25
C GLN A 107 7.33 -1.76 30.64
N ILE A 108 7.85 -2.69 31.46
CA ILE A 108 8.74 -3.75 30.95
C ILE A 108 7.97 -4.73 30.05
N ASN A 109 6.74 -5.10 30.43
CA ASN A 109 5.90 -5.95 29.58
C ASN A 109 5.54 -5.24 28.28
N SER A 110 5.20 -3.95 28.33
CA SER A 110 4.94 -3.16 27.12
C SER A 110 6.17 -3.03 26.21
N ALA A 111 7.37 -2.90 26.77
CA ALA A 111 8.60 -2.92 25.98
C ALA A 111 8.83 -4.27 25.29
N ARG A 112 8.44 -5.39 25.92
CA ARG A 112 8.47 -6.73 25.29
C ARG A 112 7.45 -6.85 24.16
N ASP A 113 6.24 -6.36 24.39
CA ASP A 113 5.17 -6.39 23.39
C ASP A 113 5.54 -5.53 22.16
N LEU A 114 6.13 -4.35 22.37
CA LEU A 114 6.66 -3.52 21.29
C LEU A 114 7.85 -4.15 20.56
N ALA A 115 8.75 -4.82 21.27
CA ALA A 115 9.83 -5.57 20.63
C ALA A 115 9.26 -6.70 19.77
N GLN A 116 8.24 -7.42 20.26
CA GLN A 116 7.57 -8.46 19.48
C GLN A 116 6.89 -7.88 18.22
N ILE A 117 6.20 -6.74 18.33
CA ILE A 117 5.66 -6.02 17.17
C ILE A 117 6.79 -5.66 16.19
N GLY A 118 7.94 -5.18 16.67
CA GLY A 118 9.08 -4.88 15.80
C GLY A 118 9.62 -6.09 15.00
N LEU A 119 9.56 -7.30 15.56
CA LEU A 119 9.87 -8.53 14.83
C LEU A 119 8.83 -8.85 13.77
N GLU A 120 7.55 -8.76 14.13
CA GLU A 120 6.42 -8.99 13.23
C GLU A 120 6.44 -7.96 12.08
N SER A 121 6.79 -6.69 12.35
CA SER A 121 6.98 -5.64 11.34
C SER A 121 8.18 -5.90 10.41
N ALA A 122 9.29 -6.42 10.93
CA ALA A 122 10.43 -6.78 10.09
C ALA A 122 10.08 -7.92 9.11
N ASP A 123 9.33 -8.91 9.58
CA ASP A 123 8.85 -10.01 8.73
C ASP A 123 7.80 -9.54 7.71
N LEU A 124 6.86 -8.67 8.11
CA LEU A 124 5.92 -8.00 7.20
C LEU A 124 6.65 -7.27 6.09
N GLY A 125 7.70 -6.53 6.41
CA GLY A 125 8.54 -5.85 5.43
C GLY A 125 9.17 -6.81 4.42
N LYS A 126 9.58 -8.01 4.85
CA LYS A 126 10.14 -9.03 3.96
C LYS A 126 9.09 -9.62 3.02
N ASP A 127 7.89 -9.90 3.51
CA ASP A 127 6.78 -10.33 2.65
C ASP A 127 6.45 -9.24 1.61
N GLY A 128 6.48 -7.96 2.00
CA GLY A 128 6.35 -6.82 1.08
C GLY A 128 7.45 -6.76 0.02
N VAL A 129 8.72 -6.98 0.40
CA VAL A 129 9.85 -7.08 -0.54
C VAL A 129 9.66 -8.24 -1.52
N GLN A 130 9.16 -9.39 -1.07
CA GLN A 130 8.89 -10.53 -1.95
C GLN A 130 7.81 -10.22 -3.00
N ILE A 131 6.75 -9.49 -2.61
CA ILE A 131 5.72 -9.02 -3.54
C ILE A 131 6.35 -8.13 -4.62
N LEU A 132 7.19 -7.17 -4.23
CA LEU A 132 7.84 -6.26 -5.16
C LEU A 132 8.85 -6.97 -6.07
N ARG A 133 9.57 -7.99 -5.57
CA ARG A 133 10.42 -8.85 -6.42
C ARG A 133 9.61 -9.61 -7.47
N LYS A 134 8.45 -10.15 -7.10
CA LYS A 134 7.54 -10.81 -8.06
C LYS A 134 7.02 -9.83 -9.10
N LEU A 135 6.73 -8.59 -8.71
CA LEU A 135 6.32 -7.54 -9.64
C LEU A 135 7.45 -7.20 -10.64
N LEU A 136 8.68 -7.04 -10.15
CA LEU A 136 9.84 -6.80 -11.02
C LEU A 136 10.06 -7.93 -12.02
N ALA A 137 9.94 -9.19 -11.58
CA ALA A 137 10.03 -10.33 -12.48
C ALA A 137 8.98 -10.29 -13.60
N VAL A 138 7.73 -9.91 -13.29
CA VAL A 138 6.65 -9.77 -14.28
C VAL A 138 6.90 -8.60 -15.25
N ARG A 139 7.54 -7.53 -14.79
CA ARG A 139 7.96 -6.38 -15.63
C ARG A 139 9.10 -6.76 -16.58
N GLU A 140 10.05 -7.56 -16.11
CA GLU A 140 11.20 -8.04 -16.90
C GLU A 140 10.84 -9.16 -17.88
N GLU A 141 9.78 -9.93 -17.60
CA GLU A 141 9.21 -10.83 -18.58
C GLU A 141 8.84 -10.03 -19.83
N GLY A 142 9.36 -10.43 -20.99
CA GLY A 142 9.19 -9.73 -22.27
C GLY A 142 7.73 -9.53 -22.72
N PRO A 143 7.51 -9.13 -23.98
CA PRO A 143 6.18 -8.75 -24.45
C PRO A 143 5.15 -9.88 -24.26
N GLY A 144 3.99 -9.52 -23.73
CA GLY A 144 2.86 -10.43 -23.49
C GLY A 144 1.64 -9.64 -23.01
N PRO A 145 0.43 -10.24 -23.03
CA PRO A 145 -0.80 -9.53 -22.66
C PRO A 145 -0.77 -9.08 -21.21
N LEU A 146 -0.98 -7.77 -20.98
CA LEU A 146 -0.94 -7.18 -19.64
C LEU A 146 -1.99 -7.79 -18.72
N GLY A 147 -3.18 -8.11 -19.23
CA GLY A 147 -4.24 -8.74 -18.43
C GLY A 147 -3.85 -10.11 -17.90
N GLU A 148 -3.27 -10.98 -18.73
CA GLU A 148 -2.77 -12.29 -18.29
C GLU A 148 -1.67 -12.15 -17.23
N LYS A 149 -0.71 -11.23 -17.44
CA LYS A 149 0.35 -10.93 -16.48
C LYS A 149 -0.21 -10.46 -15.14
N THR A 150 -1.20 -9.57 -15.15
CA THR A 150 -1.87 -9.06 -13.95
C THR A 150 -2.55 -10.16 -13.16
N ILE A 151 -3.31 -11.04 -13.83
CA ILE A 151 -3.99 -12.16 -13.15
C ILE A 151 -3.00 -13.13 -12.52
N ARG A 152 -1.94 -13.48 -13.26
CA ARG A 152 -0.88 -14.35 -12.73
C ARG A 152 -0.19 -13.70 -11.54
N PHE A 153 0.18 -12.42 -11.63
CA PHE A 153 0.78 -11.68 -10.52
C PHE A 153 -0.11 -11.68 -9.28
N LEU A 154 -1.41 -11.37 -9.44
CA LEU A 154 -2.37 -11.36 -8.33
C LEU A 154 -2.51 -12.74 -7.66
N SER A 155 -2.43 -13.83 -8.43
CA SER A 155 -2.43 -15.19 -7.89
C SER A 155 -1.10 -15.55 -7.21
N ASP A 156 0.03 -15.14 -7.80
CA ASP A 156 1.36 -15.49 -7.31
C ASP A 156 1.69 -14.83 -5.97
N VAL A 157 1.14 -13.64 -5.69
CA VAL A 157 1.38 -12.89 -4.45
C VAL A 157 0.38 -13.19 -3.32
N GLU A 158 -0.64 -14.00 -3.59
CA GLU A 158 -1.67 -14.37 -2.60
C GLU A 158 -1.08 -14.95 -1.30
N PRO A 159 -0.07 -15.83 -1.34
CA PRO A 159 0.52 -16.38 -0.12
C PRO A 159 1.21 -15.31 0.75
N GLU A 160 1.88 -14.33 0.14
CA GLU A 160 2.53 -13.22 0.87
C GLU A 160 1.49 -12.31 1.50
N VAL A 161 0.43 -11.96 0.76
CA VAL A 161 -0.63 -11.09 1.30
C VAL A 161 -1.37 -11.78 2.44
N GLY A 162 -1.65 -13.09 2.34
CA GLY A 162 -2.25 -13.84 3.44
C GLY A 162 -1.39 -13.83 4.73
N ARG A 163 -0.07 -13.98 4.59
CA ARG A 163 0.87 -13.84 5.74
C ARG A 163 0.88 -12.42 6.30
N ILE A 164 0.80 -11.41 5.43
CA ILE A 164 0.71 -10.01 5.84
C ILE A 164 -0.55 -9.76 6.67
N GLU A 165 -1.70 -10.24 6.22
CA GLU A 165 -2.97 -10.08 6.92
C GLU A 165 -2.97 -10.79 8.29
N GLU A 166 -2.44 -12.01 8.36
CA GLU A 166 -2.29 -12.76 9.61
C GLU A 166 -1.45 -11.97 10.62
N ARG A 167 -0.26 -11.53 10.22
CA ARG A 167 0.66 -10.77 11.08
C ARG A 167 0.10 -9.41 11.47
N LEU A 168 -0.61 -8.72 10.57
CA LEU A 168 -1.29 -7.48 10.92
C LEU A 168 -2.34 -7.71 12.00
N GLY A 169 -3.09 -8.82 11.94
CA GLY A 169 -4.02 -9.22 12.99
C GLY A 169 -3.34 -9.41 14.35
N GLU A 170 -2.17 -10.05 14.38
CA GLU A 170 -1.37 -10.23 15.60
C GLU A 170 -0.86 -8.90 16.16
N ILE A 171 -0.29 -8.04 15.31
CA ILE A 171 0.22 -6.72 15.69
C ILE A 171 -0.92 -5.86 16.27
N LYS A 172 -2.08 -5.85 15.62
CA LYS A 172 -3.25 -5.07 16.06
C LYS A 172 -3.75 -5.52 17.42
N ALA A 173 -3.87 -6.83 17.65
CA ALA A 173 -4.27 -7.36 18.95
C ALA A 173 -3.28 -6.95 20.07
N ARG A 174 -1.97 -6.93 19.79
CA ARG A 174 -0.96 -6.45 20.75
C ARG A 174 -1.03 -4.94 20.96
N GLN A 175 -1.26 -4.17 19.90
CA GLN A 175 -1.38 -2.73 19.94
C GLN A 175 -2.59 -2.29 20.79
N GLU A 176 -3.75 -2.93 20.62
CA GLU A 176 -4.96 -2.67 21.40
C GLU A 176 -4.73 -2.91 22.91
N ASP A 177 -4.06 -4.01 23.26
CA ASP A 177 -3.69 -4.28 24.64
C ASP A 177 -2.73 -3.22 25.19
N LEU A 178 -1.76 -2.77 24.39
CA LEU A 178 -0.82 -1.69 24.76
C LEU A 178 -1.54 -0.36 25.00
N GLN A 179 -2.51 0.01 24.17
CA GLN A 179 -3.30 1.24 24.31
C GLN A 179 -4.17 1.24 25.58
N SER A 180 -4.54 0.07 26.09
CA SER A 180 -5.28 -0.04 27.36
C SER A 180 -4.42 0.28 28.61
N ARG A 181 -3.09 0.31 28.46
CA ARG A 181 -2.12 0.52 29.54
C ARG A 181 -1.72 1.99 29.64
N THR A 182 -1.44 2.47 30.85
CA THR A 182 -0.83 3.80 31.03
C THR A 182 0.67 3.74 30.72
N LEU A 183 1.05 4.17 29.51
CA LEU A 183 2.43 4.19 29.04
C LEU A 183 3.06 5.56 29.23
N ILE A 184 4.36 5.59 29.52
CA ILE A 184 5.16 6.82 29.51
C ILE A 184 6.01 6.89 28.25
N ALA A 185 6.34 8.11 27.82
CA ALA A 185 7.31 8.29 26.75
C ALA A 185 8.64 7.60 27.13
N PRO A 186 9.30 6.89 26.20
CA PRO A 186 9.05 6.86 24.75
C PRO A 186 8.07 5.78 24.26
N LEU A 187 7.53 4.91 25.14
CA LEU A 187 6.69 3.78 24.74
C LEU A 187 5.35 4.23 24.14
N SER A 188 4.74 5.27 24.68
CA SER A 188 3.48 5.82 24.13
C SER A 188 3.63 6.30 22.69
N SER A 189 4.70 7.03 22.38
CA SER A 189 4.96 7.52 21.02
C SER A 189 5.23 6.40 20.02
N ALA A 190 5.86 5.30 20.45
CA ALA A 190 6.05 4.13 19.59
C ALA A 190 4.71 3.47 19.23
N VAL A 191 3.75 3.43 20.16
CA VAL A 191 2.39 2.91 19.89
C VAL A 191 1.65 3.78 18.87
N ASP A 192 1.78 5.11 18.96
CA ASP A 192 1.16 6.04 18.01
C ASP A 192 1.74 5.89 16.59
N GLU A 193 3.05 5.69 16.46
CA GLU A 193 3.71 5.46 15.16
C GLU A 193 3.25 4.14 14.50
N ILE A 194 3.04 3.09 15.30
CA ILE A 194 2.53 1.79 14.82
C ILE A 194 1.13 1.93 14.23
N ASP A 195 0.26 2.77 14.82
CA ASP A 195 -1.13 2.95 14.38
C ASP A 195 -1.22 3.41 12.93
N GLY A 196 -0.43 4.44 12.58
CA GLY A 196 -0.38 4.96 11.22
C GLY A 196 0.15 3.93 10.22
N ALA A 197 1.11 3.08 10.63
CA ALA A 197 1.66 2.03 9.77
C ALA A 197 0.65 0.91 9.52
N ILE A 198 -0.08 0.46 10.54
CA ILE A 198 -1.14 -0.55 10.41
C ILE A 198 -2.19 -0.09 9.41
N ALA A 199 -2.70 1.15 9.56
CA ALA A 199 -3.74 1.68 8.67
C ALA A 199 -3.31 1.72 7.19
N ARG A 200 -2.03 2.02 6.91
CA ARG A 200 -1.48 2.00 5.55
C ARG A 200 -1.46 0.59 4.96
N ILE A 201 -0.92 -0.38 5.71
CA ILE A 201 -0.79 -1.77 5.24
C ILE A 201 -2.18 -2.42 5.09
N GLU A 202 -3.12 -2.14 6.01
CA GLU A 202 -4.52 -2.57 5.89
C GLU A 202 -5.17 -2.03 4.60
N GLY A 203 -4.93 -0.76 4.26
CA GLY A 203 -5.40 -0.16 3.00
C GLY A 203 -4.83 -0.85 1.76
N MET A 204 -3.54 -1.18 1.76
CA MET A 204 -2.89 -1.92 0.66
C MET A 204 -3.45 -3.34 0.52
N ALA A 205 -3.59 -4.06 1.64
CA ALA A 205 -4.18 -5.40 1.64
C ALA A 205 -5.65 -5.38 1.15
N GLN A 206 -6.43 -4.38 1.56
CA GLN A 206 -7.79 -4.19 1.06
C GLN A 206 -7.84 -3.93 -0.44
N MET A 207 -6.96 -3.07 -0.95
CA MET A 207 -6.85 -2.80 -2.39
C MET A 207 -6.49 -4.07 -3.17
N TYR A 208 -5.56 -4.88 -2.65
CA TYR A 208 -5.24 -6.18 -3.23
C TYR A 208 -6.45 -7.12 -3.30
N ARG A 209 -7.21 -7.26 -2.20
CA ARG A 209 -8.41 -8.11 -2.18
C ARG A 209 -9.45 -7.65 -3.20
N GLN A 210 -9.65 -6.34 -3.33
CA GLN A 210 -10.54 -5.77 -4.35
C GLN A 210 -10.04 -6.10 -5.76
N ALA A 211 -8.74 -5.94 -6.02
CA ALA A 211 -8.14 -6.30 -7.29
C ALA A 211 -8.30 -7.79 -7.62
N GLN A 212 -8.05 -8.69 -6.66
CA GLN A 212 -8.25 -10.13 -6.86
C GLN A 212 -9.69 -10.49 -7.26
N VAL A 213 -10.69 -9.82 -6.66
CA VAL A 213 -12.10 -10.09 -6.94
C VAL A 213 -12.54 -9.48 -8.28
N LEU A 214 -12.11 -8.25 -8.58
CA LEU A 214 -12.62 -7.49 -9.72
C LEU A 214 -11.83 -7.74 -11.00
N ALA A 215 -10.51 -7.90 -10.92
CA ALA A 215 -9.65 -7.99 -12.11
C ALA A 215 -10.03 -9.15 -13.05
N PRO A 216 -10.34 -10.38 -12.60
CA PRO A 216 -10.72 -11.46 -13.52
C PRO A 216 -11.98 -11.13 -14.33
N GLY A 217 -12.96 -10.47 -13.71
CA GLY A 217 -14.17 -10.02 -14.38
C GLY A 217 -13.87 -8.92 -15.38
N LEU A 218 -13.18 -7.86 -14.95
CA LEU A 218 -12.86 -6.70 -15.81
C LEU A 218 -11.92 -7.05 -16.97
N LEU A 219 -11.06 -8.06 -16.81
CA LEU A 219 -10.12 -8.51 -17.84
C LEU A 219 -10.72 -9.59 -18.77
N GLY A 220 -12.02 -9.85 -18.67
CA GLY A 220 -12.72 -10.75 -19.58
C GLY A 220 -12.42 -12.23 -19.40
N HIS A 221 -12.02 -12.67 -18.20
CA HIS A 221 -11.69 -14.08 -17.95
C HIS A 221 -12.93 -14.98 -17.82
N GLN A 222 -14.09 -14.41 -17.46
CA GLN A 222 -15.37 -15.13 -17.32
C GLN A 222 -16.29 -14.97 -18.55
N GLY A 223 -15.81 -14.25 -19.57
CA GLY A 223 -16.54 -13.85 -20.77
C GLY A 223 -15.95 -12.54 -21.30
N SER A 224 -16.07 -12.30 -22.60
CA SER A 224 -15.60 -11.05 -23.22
C SER A 224 -16.24 -9.84 -22.54
N MET A 225 -15.44 -8.81 -22.26
CA MET A 225 -15.89 -7.54 -21.69
C MET A 225 -15.57 -6.40 -22.65
N THR A 226 -16.58 -5.61 -23.00
CA THR A 226 -16.46 -4.46 -23.89
C THR A 226 -16.61 -3.18 -23.10
N PHE A 227 -15.62 -2.30 -23.17
CA PHE A 227 -15.62 -1.00 -22.50
C PHE A 227 -15.71 0.15 -23.50
N LEU A 228 -16.58 1.12 -23.21
CA LEU A 228 -16.52 2.44 -23.82
C LEU A 228 -15.43 3.25 -23.10
N VAL A 229 -14.37 3.62 -23.82
CA VAL A 229 -13.30 4.47 -23.31
C VAL A 229 -13.56 5.91 -23.75
N LEU A 230 -13.57 6.85 -22.81
CA LEU A 230 -13.80 8.27 -23.04
C LEU A 230 -12.50 9.03 -22.84
N GLY A 231 -12.01 9.68 -23.90
CA GLY A 231 -10.87 10.57 -23.85
C GLY A 231 -11.26 11.97 -23.42
N GLN A 232 -10.79 12.40 -22.25
CA GLN A 232 -11.18 13.68 -21.64
C GLN A 232 -10.04 14.69 -21.69
N ASP A 233 -10.30 15.85 -22.28
CA ASP A 233 -9.39 16.98 -22.28
C ASP A 233 -9.57 17.78 -20.99
N ASN A 234 -8.68 17.56 -20.02
CA ASN A 234 -8.71 18.26 -18.74
C ASN A 234 -8.16 19.70 -18.80
N THR A 235 -7.71 20.18 -19.97
CA THR A 235 -7.44 21.59 -20.26
C THR A 235 -8.72 22.35 -20.63
N GLU A 236 -9.72 21.65 -21.17
CA GLU A 236 -11.09 22.14 -21.37
C GLU A 236 -12.04 21.53 -20.31
N ILE A 237 -11.99 22.09 -19.10
CA ILE A 237 -12.60 21.45 -17.93
C ILE A 237 -14.13 21.22 -18.08
N ALA A 238 -14.53 19.98 -17.86
CA ALA A 238 -15.91 19.55 -17.68
C ALA A 238 -16.04 18.68 -16.42
N ALA A 239 -17.27 18.30 -16.06
CA ALA A 239 -17.58 17.88 -14.69
C ALA A 239 -16.84 16.62 -14.20
N THR A 240 -16.52 15.67 -15.09
CA THR A 240 -15.85 14.40 -14.71
C THR A 240 -14.35 14.35 -14.98
N GLY A 241 -13.75 15.43 -15.49
CA GLY A 241 -12.33 15.42 -15.85
C GLY A 241 -11.98 16.30 -17.03
N GLY A 242 -12.91 16.54 -17.96
CA GLY A 242 -12.61 17.29 -19.18
C GLY A 242 -13.66 17.09 -20.27
N LEU A 243 -13.69 17.92 -21.31
CA LEU A 243 -14.55 17.65 -22.47
C LEU A 243 -14.18 16.31 -23.11
N ILE A 244 -15.20 15.55 -23.56
CA ILE A 244 -14.96 14.27 -24.21
C ILE A 244 -14.65 14.57 -25.68
N LEU A 245 -13.38 14.44 -26.08
CA LEU A 245 -12.95 14.76 -27.45
C LEU A 245 -12.97 13.53 -28.35
N PHE A 246 -12.46 12.42 -27.84
CA PHE A 246 -12.45 11.13 -28.52
C PHE A 246 -13.11 10.06 -27.65
N TYR A 247 -13.52 8.98 -28.30
CA TYR A 247 -13.98 7.79 -27.63
C TYR A 247 -13.33 6.57 -28.28
N GLY A 248 -13.36 5.46 -27.58
CA GLY A 248 -12.94 4.18 -28.11
C GLY A 248 -13.75 3.04 -27.55
N VAL A 249 -13.63 1.89 -28.18
CA VAL A 249 -14.17 0.65 -27.65
C VAL A 249 -13.00 -0.30 -27.44
N LEU A 250 -12.91 -0.82 -26.23
CA LEU A 250 -11.89 -1.79 -25.84
C LEU A 250 -12.57 -3.09 -25.45
N THR A 251 -12.30 -4.15 -26.21
CA THR A 251 -12.80 -5.49 -25.88
C THR A 251 -11.67 -6.34 -25.30
N LEU A 252 -11.92 -6.90 -24.12
CA LEU A 252 -11.01 -7.80 -23.42
C LEU A 252 -11.60 -9.21 -23.38
N ASP A 253 -10.84 -10.20 -23.85
CA ASP A 253 -11.19 -11.62 -23.77
C ASP A 253 -10.00 -12.41 -23.23
N GLN A 254 -10.23 -13.18 -22.16
CA GLN A 254 -9.20 -13.97 -21.47
C GLN A 254 -7.94 -13.18 -21.11
N GLY A 255 -8.08 -11.92 -20.70
CA GLY A 255 -6.96 -11.05 -20.35
C GLY A 255 -6.19 -10.45 -21.54
N LYS A 256 -6.74 -10.54 -22.76
CA LYS A 256 -6.16 -10.01 -23.99
C LYS A 256 -7.07 -8.98 -24.61
N VAL A 257 -6.47 -7.97 -25.23
CA VAL A 257 -7.19 -7.07 -26.14
C VAL A 257 -7.56 -7.87 -27.38
N SER A 258 -8.86 -8.15 -27.55
CA SER A 258 -9.38 -8.89 -28.71
C SER A 258 -9.82 -7.96 -29.83
N ASP A 259 -10.30 -6.77 -29.47
CA ASP A 259 -10.68 -5.71 -30.41
C ASP A 259 -10.48 -4.35 -29.74
N MET A 260 -10.06 -3.36 -30.53
CA MET A 260 -9.84 -2.00 -30.04
C MET A 260 -9.90 -0.99 -31.18
N PHE A 261 -10.67 0.07 -31.00
CA PHE A 261 -10.66 1.23 -31.89
C PHE A 261 -10.83 2.53 -31.10
N PHE A 262 -10.35 3.64 -31.68
CA PHE A 262 -10.53 4.99 -31.17
C PHE A 262 -10.87 5.93 -32.32
N GLU A 263 -11.82 6.84 -32.09
CA GLU A 263 -12.28 7.85 -33.05
C GLU A 263 -12.64 9.15 -32.34
N ASP A 264 -12.67 10.25 -33.10
CA ASP A 264 -13.23 11.51 -32.62
C ASP A 264 -14.73 11.37 -32.34
N THR A 265 -15.21 12.05 -31.30
CA THR A 265 -16.64 12.04 -30.95
C THR A 265 -17.53 12.61 -32.08
N GLU A 266 -16.99 13.45 -32.95
CA GLU A 266 -17.71 13.98 -34.12
C GLU A 266 -18.17 12.89 -35.07
N GLU A 267 -17.36 11.83 -35.28
CA GLU A 267 -17.70 10.70 -36.15
C GLU A 267 -18.89 9.92 -35.60
N GLN A 268 -18.89 9.68 -34.29
CA GLN A 268 -20.00 9.04 -33.58
C GLN A 268 -21.30 9.86 -33.70
N ILE A 269 -21.19 11.17 -33.52
CA ILE A 269 -22.33 12.10 -33.64
C ILE A 269 -22.86 12.10 -35.07
N ALA A 270 -22.00 12.12 -36.08
CA ALA A 270 -22.40 12.06 -37.49
C ALA A 270 -23.18 10.78 -37.79
N ARG A 271 -22.67 9.61 -37.34
CA ARG A 271 -23.38 8.32 -37.49
C ARG A 271 -24.73 8.30 -36.78
N TRP A 272 -24.80 8.84 -35.55
CA TRP A 272 -26.07 8.98 -34.84
C TRP A 272 -27.07 9.84 -35.63
N GLN A 273 -26.66 11.02 -36.10
CA GLN A 273 -27.53 11.94 -36.83
C GLN A 273 -28.00 11.34 -38.16
N GLU A 274 -27.14 10.64 -38.89
CA GLU A 274 -27.51 9.90 -40.10
C GLU A 274 -28.55 8.81 -39.81
N ARG A 275 -28.29 7.95 -38.81
CA ARG A 275 -29.17 6.83 -38.44
C ARG A 275 -30.55 7.27 -37.98
N THR A 276 -30.64 8.43 -37.34
CA THR A 276 -31.89 8.91 -36.72
C THR A 276 -32.62 9.97 -37.55
N GLY A 277 -32.04 10.40 -38.68
CA GLY A 277 -32.63 11.44 -39.51
C GLY A 277 -32.60 12.82 -38.86
N GLY A 278 -31.57 13.10 -38.06
CA GLY A 278 -31.39 14.39 -37.40
C GLY A 278 -32.09 14.51 -36.04
N GLU A 279 -32.10 13.44 -35.23
CA GLU A 279 -32.73 13.49 -33.90
C GLU A 279 -32.12 14.61 -33.04
N TYR A 280 -33.01 15.42 -32.45
CA TYR A 280 -32.65 16.45 -31.49
C TYR A 280 -32.94 15.97 -30.07
N ILE A 281 -31.93 16.04 -29.22
CA ILE A 281 -32.02 15.79 -27.78
C ILE A 281 -31.77 17.10 -27.05
N GLU A 282 -32.79 17.56 -26.34
CA GLU A 282 -32.75 18.78 -25.54
C GLU A 282 -31.67 18.66 -24.44
N PRO A 283 -30.65 19.54 -24.40
CA PRO A 283 -29.68 19.54 -23.33
C PRO A 283 -30.28 20.04 -22.01
N PRO A 284 -29.71 19.67 -20.84
CA PRO A 284 -30.06 20.26 -19.56
C PRO A 284 -30.00 21.80 -19.61
N GLY A 285 -30.92 22.48 -18.93
CA GLY A 285 -31.13 23.93 -19.08
C GLY A 285 -29.86 24.79 -19.09
N PRO A 286 -28.93 24.65 -18.13
CA PRO A 286 -27.67 25.39 -18.17
C PRO A 286 -26.75 24.98 -19.33
N LEU A 287 -26.60 23.68 -19.61
CA LEU A 287 -25.81 23.19 -20.75
C LEU A 287 -26.35 23.77 -22.07
N LYS A 288 -27.67 23.78 -22.23
CA LYS A 288 -28.34 24.42 -23.36
C LYS A 288 -28.08 25.91 -23.40
N HIS A 289 -28.29 26.63 -22.30
CA HIS A 289 -28.24 28.09 -22.33
C HIS A 289 -26.83 28.64 -22.62
N TYR A 290 -25.80 27.99 -22.09
CA TYR A 290 -24.43 28.53 -22.12
C TYR A 290 -23.52 27.91 -23.16
N LEU A 291 -23.59 26.58 -23.38
CA LEU A 291 -22.66 25.87 -24.26
C LEU A 291 -23.31 25.50 -25.59
N LEU A 292 -24.35 24.66 -25.56
CA LEU A 292 -24.90 24.04 -26.77
C LEU A 292 -25.89 24.93 -27.51
N ARG A 293 -26.60 25.84 -26.86
CA ARG A 293 -27.60 26.73 -27.47
C ARG A 293 -28.65 25.96 -28.28
N GLU A 294 -28.54 25.99 -29.60
CA GLU A 294 -29.45 25.31 -30.54
C GLU A 294 -28.93 23.92 -30.94
N TYR A 295 -27.69 23.56 -30.55
CA TYR A 295 -27.11 22.25 -30.81
C TYR A 295 -27.73 21.18 -29.89
N THR A 296 -27.86 19.98 -30.44
CA THR A 296 -28.33 18.80 -29.69
C THR A 296 -27.32 18.40 -28.63
N TRP A 297 -27.81 17.86 -27.50
CA TRP A 297 -26.95 17.18 -26.54
C TRP A 297 -26.36 15.92 -27.15
N ASN A 298 -25.10 15.61 -26.86
CA ASN A 298 -24.32 14.59 -27.57
C ASN A 298 -23.22 13.97 -26.68
N LEU A 299 -22.48 12.99 -27.24
CA LEU A 299 -21.42 12.27 -26.55
C LEU A 299 -20.32 13.19 -25.99
N GLY A 300 -19.90 14.21 -26.76
CA GLY A 300 -18.84 15.14 -26.36
C GLY A 300 -19.14 15.93 -25.09
N THR A 301 -20.43 16.05 -24.74
CA THR A 301 -20.92 16.75 -23.54
C THR A 301 -21.76 15.84 -22.63
N ALA A 302 -21.63 14.52 -22.80
CA ALA A 302 -22.37 13.53 -22.01
C ALA A 302 -22.03 13.59 -20.52
N ASN A 303 -20.81 14.03 -20.19
CA ASN A 303 -20.32 14.19 -18.84
C ASN A 303 -20.70 15.52 -18.17
N TRP A 304 -21.87 16.07 -18.50
CA TRP A 304 -22.40 17.26 -17.84
C TRP A 304 -22.65 17.04 -16.33
N SER A 305 -23.00 15.82 -15.93
CA SER A 305 -23.15 15.45 -14.52
C SER A 305 -21.78 15.31 -13.85
N PRO A 306 -21.56 15.88 -12.65
CA PRO A 306 -20.36 15.62 -11.86
C PRO A 306 -20.34 14.24 -11.22
N ASP A 307 -21.49 13.55 -11.17
CA ASP A 307 -21.59 12.17 -10.73
C ASP A 307 -21.18 11.23 -11.88
N PHE A 308 -20.01 10.61 -11.77
CA PHE A 308 -19.44 9.78 -12.85
C PHE A 308 -20.35 8.61 -13.27
N PRO A 309 -20.99 7.84 -12.37
CA PRO A 309 -21.97 6.83 -12.77
C PRO A 309 -23.10 7.39 -13.64
N THR A 310 -23.64 8.57 -13.31
CA THR A 310 -24.64 9.26 -14.13
C THR A 310 -24.07 9.67 -15.50
N ALA A 311 -22.87 10.24 -15.53
CA ALA A 311 -22.19 10.63 -16.76
C ALA A 311 -21.87 9.42 -17.67
N ALA A 312 -21.44 8.30 -17.08
CA ALA A 312 -21.15 7.06 -17.78
C ALA A 312 -22.41 6.48 -18.45
N GLN A 313 -23.54 6.43 -17.74
CA GLN A 313 -24.82 6.00 -18.31
C GLN A 313 -25.26 6.92 -19.45
N GLN A 314 -25.02 8.23 -19.32
CA GLN A 314 -25.34 9.18 -20.38
C GLN A 314 -24.43 9.00 -21.62
N ALA A 315 -23.15 8.71 -21.41
CA ALA A 315 -22.20 8.44 -22.49
C ALA A 315 -22.55 7.14 -23.23
N ASP A 316 -22.86 6.06 -22.51
CA ASP A 316 -23.34 4.79 -23.07
C ASP A 316 -24.63 4.99 -23.87
N PHE A 317 -25.59 5.78 -23.34
CA PHE A 317 -26.80 6.14 -24.08
C PHE A 317 -26.50 6.81 -25.43
N PHE A 318 -25.58 7.78 -25.46
CA PHE A 318 -25.23 8.44 -26.71
C PHE A 318 -24.45 7.53 -27.64
N TYR A 319 -23.49 6.75 -27.12
CA TYR A 319 -22.73 5.77 -27.87
C TYR A 319 -23.65 4.77 -28.59
N LEU A 320 -24.63 4.19 -27.88
CA LEU A 320 -25.59 3.23 -28.42
C LEU A 320 -26.43 3.81 -29.57
N LYS A 321 -26.68 5.13 -29.58
CA LYS A 321 -27.42 5.81 -30.66
C LYS A 321 -26.63 5.84 -31.98
N GLY A 322 -25.30 5.92 -31.91
CA GLY A 322 -24.41 5.94 -33.08
C GLY A 322 -24.00 4.55 -33.56
N GLU A 323 -23.62 3.67 -32.64
CA GLU A 323 -23.03 2.36 -32.96
C GLU A 323 -24.05 1.22 -32.94
N GLY A 324 -24.98 1.22 -31.97
CA GLY A 324 -26.06 0.24 -31.88
C GLY A 324 -25.74 -1.04 -31.09
N GLU A 325 -24.55 -1.14 -30.50
CA GLU A 325 -24.18 -2.23 -29.59
C GLU A 325 -23.97 -1.67 -28.17
N PRO A 326 -24.41 -2.37 -27.10
CA PRO A 326 -24.16 -1.96 -25.73
C PRO A 326 -22.72 -2.28 -25.30
N VAL A 327 -22.23 -1.58 -24.28
CA VAL A 327 -20.96 -1.89 -23.59
C VAL A 327 -21.22 -2.42 -22.18
N ASP A 328 -20.25 -3.15 -21.62
CA ASP A 328 -20.31 -3.69 -20.26
C ASP A 328 -19.84 -2.67 -19.20
N GLY A 329 -19.10 -1.65 -19.62
CA GLY A 329 -18.61 -0.60 -18.74
C GLY A 329 -18.10 0.63 -19.47
N VAL A 330 -17.88 1.70 -18.71
CA VAL A 330 -17.34 2.97 -19.22
C VAL A 330 -16.10 3.33 -18.42
N ILE A 331 -15.02 3.65 -19.13
CA ILE A 331 -13.75 4.11 -18.59
C ILE A 331 -13.54 5.53 -19.10
N ALA A 332 -13.17 6.47 -18.24
CA ALA A 332 -12.72 7.80 -18.66
C ALA A 332 -11.23 7.95 -18.36
N ILE A 333 -10.49 8.47 -19.32
CA ILE A 333 -9.06 8.72 -19.23
C ILE A 333 -8.83 10.17 -19.64
N ASP A 334 -8.23 10.94 -18.76
CA ASP A 334 -7.74 12.30 -19.06
C ASP A 334 -6.23 12.29 -19.29
N PHE A 335 -5.67 13.44 -19.69
CA PHE A 335 -4.23 13.56 -19.92
C PHE A 335 -3.40 13.21 -18.69
N THR A 336 -3.85 13.58 -17.48
CA THR A 336 -3.13 13.24 -16.24
C THR A 336 -3.14 11.73 -15.95
N ALA A 337 -4.22 11.03 -16.26
CA ALA A 337 -4.26 9.57 -16.18
C ALA A 337 -3.34 8.92 -17.22
N LEU A 338 -3.25 9.50 -18.42
CA LEU A 338 -2.39 9.02 -19.50
C LEU A 338 -0.89 9.23 -19.20
N GLU A 339 -0.50 10.40 -18.68
CA GLU A 339 0.84 10.68 -18.17
C GLU A 339 1.29 9.61 -17.17
N LYS A 340 0.46 9.34 -16.16
CA LYS A 340 0.74 8.33 -15.13
C LYS A 340 0.80 6.91 -15.69
N LEU A 341 0.02 6.62 -16.73
CA LEU A 341 0.08 5.33 -17.40
C LEU A 341 1.40 5.18 -18.14
N LEU A 342 1.87 6.22 -18.81
CA LEU A 342 3.16 6.25 -19.51
C LEU A 342 4.36 6.23 -18.56
N ASP A 343 4.26 6.80 -17.36
CA ASP A 343 5.29 6.64 -16.32
C ASP A 343 5.53 5.16 -15.99
N VAL A 344 4.46 4.36 -15.97
CA VAL A 344 4.53 2.92 -15.66
C VAL A 344 4.92 2.09 -16.88
N LEU A 345 4.31 2.36 -18.03
CA LEU A 345 4.51 1.58 -19.26
C LEU A 345 5.83 1.92 -19.96
N GLY A 346 6.36 3.13 -19.72
CA GLY A 346 7.47 3.70 -20.47
C GLY A 346 7.04 4.35 -21.79
N PRO A 347 7.99 4.96 -22.51
CA PRO A 347 7.74 5.65 -23.77
C PRO A 347 7.18 4.71 -24.85
N ILE A 348 6.26 5.24 -25.67
CA ILE A 348 5.64 4.55 -26.81
C ILE A 348 6.16 5.16 -28.11
N ASP A 349 6.73 4.31 -28.97
CA ASP A 349 7.17 4.70 -30.31
C ASP A 349 5.98 4.70 -31.29
N LEU A 350 5.62 5.89 -31.77
CA LEU A 350 4.61 6.09 -32.79
C LEU A 350 5.29 6.14 -34.16
N ALA A 351 5.67 4.97 -34.67
CA ALA A 351 6.44 4.82 -35.90
C ALA A 351 5.79 5.50 -37.14
N GLU A 352 4.46 5.59 -37.19
CA GLU A 352 3.73 6.27 -38.27
C GLU A 352 3.94 7.79 -38.28
N TYR A 353 4.29 8.36 -37.12
CA TYR A 353 4.48 9.80 -36.91
C TYR A 353 5.96 10.19 -36.69
N ASP A 354 6.89 9.23 -36.78
CA ASP A 354 8.33 9.43 -36.48
C ASP A 354 8.55 10.15 -35.14
N SER A 355 7.78 9.75 -34.12
CA SER A 355 7.72 10.41 -32.82
C SER A 355 7.65 9.39 -31.68
N VAL A 356 8.23 9.74 -30.55
CA VAL A 356 8.14 8.97 -29.30
C VAL A 356 7.32 9.78 -28.31
N VAL A 357 6.25 9.17 -27.79
CA VAL A 357 5.38 9.76 -26.77
C VAL A 357 5.72 9.17 -25.41
N ASP A 358 5.93 10.03 -24.43
CA ASP A 358 6.20 9.69 -23.04
C ASP A 358 5.39 10.58 -22.09
N SER A 359 5.57 10.40 -20.78
CA SER A 359 4.81 11.16 -19.79
C SER A 359 5.15 12.66 -19.74
N GLU A 360 6.21 13.12 -20.42
CA GLU A 360 6.59 14.54 -20.46
C GLU A 360 6.00 15.28 -21.67
N ASN A 361 5.50 14.56 -22.68
CA ASN A 361 5.08 15.14 -23.96
C ASN A 361 3.73 14.65 -24.52
N VAL A 362 2.98 13.86 -23.73
CA VAL A 362 1.66 13.33 -24.09
C VAL A 362 0.56 14.38 -24.09
#